data_AF-A0AAU5W5Z3-F1
#
_entry.id   AF-A0AAU5W5Z3-F1
#
_cell.length_a   1.000
_cell.length_b   1.000
_cell.length_c   1.000
_cell.angle_alpha   90.00
_cell.angle_beta   90.00
_cell.angle_gamma   90.00
#
_symmetry.space_group_name_H-M   'P 1'
#
loop_
_entity.id
_entity.type
_entity.pdbx_description
1 polymer ?
#
loop_
_entity_poly.entity_id
_entity_poly.type
_entity_poly.pdbx_seq_one_letter_code
_entity_poly.pdbx_strand_id
1 'polypeptide(L)'
;MPAWLPRAMVMALALYGCFQLGSWAFHQLIGLLINILIAFFLALAIEPAVSRMSAHGMRRGLATFLVFLAVLIAGIGFVLLLGSMLAGQIVDMVEEFPKYLDSVINWVNQTFHTELSRVEVQDSLLHSDWLQKYVQNSATGVLDVSTTVLGGLFRLLMIFLFSFYFAADGPRLRRALCSVLPPARQAEVLRAWEIAVDKTGGYIYSRGLMALISGVAHYILLVALGVPYAPALAVWVGLVSQFIPTIGTYLAGALPMLIAFTVNPWYALWVLGFVVVYQQFENYVLQPKLTSKTVDIHPAVAFGSVVAGTALMGAVGALIAIPAVATLQAFLGAYVKRYDVTDDPRVHGGHRWRRGRPVVSRIRSAVRGGDGAGRTDADGST
;
A
#
# COMPACT_ATOMS: atom_id res chain seq x y z
N MET A 1 -35.11 -56.49 -7.28
CA MET A 1 -34.60 -55.11 -7.09
C MET A 1 -35.76 -54.13 -7.27
N PRO A 2 -35.89 -53.10 -6.43
CA PRO A 2 -36.96 -52.11 -6.59
C PRO A 2 -36.79 -51.31 -7.89
N ALA A 3 -37.87 -51.10 -8.64
CA ALA A 3 -37.83 -50.39 -9.94
C ALA A 3 -37.43 -48.90 -9.84
N TRP A 4 -37.50 -48.30 -8.65
CA TRP A 4 -37.08 -46.92 -8.39
C TRP A 4 -35.56 -46.76 -8.23
N LEU A 5 -34.87 -47.84 -7.84
CA LEU A 5 -33.44 -47.83 -7.53
C LEU A 5 -32.55 -47.45 -8.73
N PRO A 6 -32.73 -48.01 -9.95
CA PRO A 6 -31.92 -47.59 -11.10
C PRO A 6 -32.18 -46.13 -11.51
N ARG A 7 -33.42 -45.64 -11.42
CA ARG A 7 -33.75 -44.23 -11.71
C ARG A 7 -33.11 -43.27 -10.69
N ALA A 8 -33.17 -43.62 -9.40
CA ALA A 8 -32.52 -42.87 -8.34
C ALA A 8 -30.99 -42.87 -8.50
N MET A 9 -30.39 -44.00 -8.87
CA MET A 9 -28.95 -44.09 -9.14
C MET A 9 -28.52 -43.24 -10.34
N VAL A 10 -29.27 -43.28 -11.44
CA VAL A 10 -28.99 -42.42 -12.62
C VAL A 10 -29.10 -40.95 -12.26
N MET A 11 -30.13 -40.55 -11.50
CA MET A 11 -30.29 -39.16 -11.07
C MET A 11 -29.18 -38.71 -10.12
N ALA A 12 -28.77 -39.58 -9.18
CA ALA A 12 -27.67 -39.31 -8.26
C ALA A 12 -26.32 -39.18 -9.00
N LEU A 13 -26.04 -40.07 -9.98
CA LEU A 13 -24.85 -39.98 -10.81
C LEU A 13 -24.86 -38.75 -11.72
N ALA A 14 -26.02 -38.37 -12.26
CA ALA A 14 -26.17 -37.14 -13.04
C ALA A 14 -25.93 -35.89 -12.18
N LEU A 15 -26.49 -35.83 -10.97
CA LEU A 15 -26.24 -34.74 -10.01
C LEU A 15 -24.75 -34.66 -9.63
N TYR A 16 -24.12 -35.81 -9.35
CA TYR A 16 -22.69 -35.87 -9.06
C TYR A 16 -21.84 -35.43 -10.26
N GLY A 17 -22.19 -35.87 -11.47
CA GLY A 17 -21.52 -35.44 -12.70
C GLY A 17 -21.66 -33.94 -12.95
N CYS A 18 -22.86 -33.38 -12.79
CA CYS A 18 -23.09 -31.94 -12.87
C CYS A 18 -22.32 -31.16 -11.80
N PHE A 19 -22.26 -31.67 -10.56
CA PHE A 19 -21.47 -31.06 -9.49
C PHE A 19 -19.98 -31.06 -9.81
N GLN A 20 -19.44 -32.16 -10.32
CA GLN A 20 -18.03 -32.27 -10.70
C GLN A 20 -17.68 -31.40 -11.91
N LEU A 21 -18.55 -31.36 -12.92
CA LEU A 21 -18.39 -30.48 -14.08
C LEU A 21 -18.46 -29.01 -13.67
N GLY A 22 -19.43 -28.65 -12.82
CA GLY A 22 -19.55 -27.31 -12.26
C GLY A 22 -18.34 -26.91 -11.42
N SER A 23 -17.85 -27.83 -10.56
CA SER A 23 -16.63 -27.63 -9.78
C SER A 23 -15.40 -27.45 -10.67
N TRP A 24 -15.20 -28.31 -11.66
CA TRP A 24 -14.11 -28.20 -12.62
C TRP A 24 -14.15 -26.86 -13.38
N ALA A 25 -15.32 -26.49 -13.90
CA ALA A 25 -15.50 -25.22 -14.59
C ALA A 25 -15.23 -24.02 -13.67
N PHE A 26 -15.71 -24.08 -12.42
CA PHE A 26 -15.46 -23.03 -11.43
C PHE A 26 -13.96 -22.87 -11.12
N HIS A 27 -13.22 -23.97 -10.92
CA HIS A 27 -11.77 -23.93 -10.71
C HIS A 27 -11.02 -23.40 -11.94
N GLN A 28 -11.48 -23.70 -13.15
CA GLN A 28 -10.87 -23.18 -14.37
C GLN A 28 -11.14 -21.67 -14.56
N LEU A 29 -12.33 -21.22 -14.15
CA LEU A 29 -12.76 -19.82 -14.29
C LEU A 29 -12.29 -18.93 -13.12
N ILE A 30 -11.88 -19.50 -11.98
CA ILE A 30 -11.50 -18.71 -10.80
C ILE A 30 -10.40 -17.70 -11.11
N GLY A 31 -9.42 -18.08 -11.95
CA GLY A 31 -8.33 -17.19 -12.38
C GLY A 31 -8.85 -16.02 -13.21
N LEU A 32 -9.84 -16.26 -14.08
CA LEU A 32 -10.50 -15.21 -14.86
C LEU A 32 -11.32 -14.30 -13.94
N LEU A 33 -12.09 -14.85 -12.99
CA LEU A 33 -12.86 -14.06 -12.02
C LEU A 33 -11.94 -13.16 -11.18
N ILE A 34 -10.79 -13.68 -10.74
CA ILE A 34 -9.78 -12.89 -10.02
C ILE A 34 -9.26 -11.75 -10.89
N ASN A 35 -8.95 -11.99 -12.16
CA ASN A 35 -8.48 -10.93 -13.07
C ASN A 35 -9.57 -9.87 -13.32
N ILE A 36 -10.83 -10.28 -13.46
CA ILE A 36 -11.97 -9.36 -13.56
C ILE A 36 -12.13 -8.55 -12.27
N LEU A 37 -11.96 -9.17 -11.10
CA LEU A 37 -12.02 -8.49 -9.82
C LEU A 37 -10.91 -7.43 -9.69
N ILE A 38 -9.68 -7.78 -10.07
CA ILE A 38 -8.57 -6.84 -10.14
C ILE A 38 -8.89 -5.68 -11.09
N ALA A 39 -9.38 -5.99 -12.30
CA ALA A 39 -9.75 -5.00 -13.29
C ALA A 39 -10.85 -4.05 -12.78
N PHE A 40 -11.81 -4.59 -12.05
CA PHE A 40 -12.89 -3.82 -11.40
C PHE A 40 -12.33 -2.85 -10.37
N PHE A 41 -11.46 -3.29 -9.47
CA PHE A 41 -10.82 -2.40 -8.48
C PHE A 41 -9.92 -1.36 -9.13
N LEU A 42 -9.18 -1.72 -10.17
CA LEU A 42 -8.41 -0.77 -10.96
C LEU A 42 -9.33 0.28 -11.61
N ALA A 43 -10.51 -0.12 -12.10
CA ALA A 43 -11.49 0.79 -12.67
C ALA A 43 -12.05 1.74 -11.60
N LEU A 44 -12.35 1.25 -10.40
CA LEU A 44 -12.76 2.09 -9.26
C LEU A 44 -11.66 3.09 -8.84
N ALA A 45 -10.39 2.68 -8.91
CA ALA A 45 -9.26 3.55 -8.55
C ALA A 45 -9.11 4.74 -9.51
N ILE A 46 -9.29 4.53 -10.81
CA ILE A 46 -9.16 5.58 -11.85
C ILE A 46 -10.44 6.40 -12.05
N GLU A 47 -11.59 5.89 -11.63
CA GLU A 47 -12.91 6.51 -11.81
C GLU A 47 -12.97 7.98 -11.35
N PRO A 48 -12.36 8.42 -10.23
CA PRO A 48 -12.36 9.83 -9.87
C PRO A 48 -11.59 10.72 -10.86
N ALA A 49 -10.53 10.21 -11.48
CA ALA A 49 -9.79 10.95 -12.51
C ALA A 49 -10.63 11.05 -13.80
N VAL A 50 -11.21 9.93 -14.23
CA VAL A 50 -12.08 9.87 -15.41
C VAL A 50 -13.32 10.75 -15.25
N SER A 51 -13.96 10.72 -14.09
CA SER A 51 -15.15 11.52 -13.80
C SER A 51 -14.83 13.02 -13.74
N ARG A 52 -13.71 13.43 -13.14
CA ARG A 52 -13.27 14.84 -13.17
C ARG A 52 -13.03 15.32 -14.61
N MET A 53 -12.32 14.53 -15.42
CA MET A 53 -12.09 14.87 -16.83
C MET A 53 -13.39 14.93 -17.63
N SER A 54 -14.31 14.00 -17.39
CA SER A 54 -15.63 13.98 -18.04
C SER A 54 -16.52 15.15 -17.61
N ALA A 55 -16.41 15.61 -16.36
CA ALA A 55 -17.11 16.77 -15.85
C ALA A 55 -16.65 18.09 -16.51
N HIS A 56 -15.41 18.13 -17.02
CA HIS A 56 -14.89 19.25 -17.83
C HIS A 56 -15.26 19.17 -19.31
N GLY A 57 -16.25 18.33 -19.69
CA GLY A 57 -16.79 18.26 -21.04
C GLY A 57 -16.16 17.21 -21.95
N MET A 58 -15.17 16.45 -21.49
CA MET A 58 -14.55 15.40 -22.31
C MET A 58 -15.45 14.15 -22.42
N ARG A 59 -15.50 13.53 -23.61
CA ARG A 59 -16.19 12.25 -23.81
C ARG A 59 -15.57 11.19 -22.91
N ARG A 60 -16.41 10.46 -22.16
CA ARG A 60 -15.96 9.50 -21.14
C ARG A 60 -14.95 8.47 -21.65
N GLY A 61 -15.12 7.96 -22.86
CA GLY A 61 -14.16 7.04 -23.48
C GLY A 61 -12.76 7.64 -23.70
N LEU A 62 -12.68 8.93 -24.10
CA LEU A 62 -11.40 9.64 -24.24
C LEU A 62 -10.77 9.93 -22.87
N ALA A 63 -11.59 10.28 -21.87
CA ALA A 63 -11.14 10.45 -20.50
C ALA A 63 -10.50 9.17 -19.96
N THR A 64 -11.18 8.03 -20.10
CA THR A 64 -10.66 6.73 -19.72
C THR A 64 -9.36 6.41 -20.46
N PHE A 65 -9.32 6.60 -21.78
CA PHE A 65 -8.11 6.35 -22.58
C PHE A 65 -6.90 7.15 -22.10
N LEU A 66 -7.07 8.46 -21.86
CA LEU A 66 -5.97 9.32 -21.41
C LEU A 66 -5.46 8.93 -20.02
N VAL A 67 -6.34 8.57 -19.08
CA VAL A 67 -5.93 8.12 -17.75
C VAL A 67 -5.18 6.79 -17.83
N PHE A 68 -5.67 5.83 -18.62
CA PHE A 68 -4.96 4.56 -18.83
C PHE A 68 -3.61 4.75 -19.51
N LEU A 69 -3.55 5.62 -20.52
CA LEU A 69 -2.30 5.96 -21.19
C LEU A 69 -1.30 6.57 -20.21
N ALA A 70 -1.73 7.49 -19.34
CA ALA A 70 -0.88 8.06 -18.31
C ALA A 70 -0.36 7.01 -17.32
N VAL A 71 -1.22 6.09 -16.86
CA VAL A 71 -0.82 4.97 -15.99
C VAL A 71 0.17 4.03 -16.70
N LEU A 72 -0.06 3.73 -17.98
CA LEU A 72 0.82 2.89 -18.79
C LEU A 72 2.19 3.54 -18.97
N ILE A 73 2.24 4.83 -19.33
CA ILE A 73 3.49 5.60 -19.47
C ILE A 73 4.24 5.65 -18.14
N ALA A 74 3.55 5.92 -17.04
CA ALA A 74 4.16 5.93 -15.71
C ALA A 74 4.72 4.56 -15.32
N GLY A 75 3.98 3.48 -15.59
CA GLY A 75 4.41 2.11 -15.31
C GLY A 75 5.60 1.67 -16.16
N ILE A 76 5.57 1.91 -17.48
CA ILE A 76 6.70 1.62 -18.38
C ILE A 76 7.91 2.46 -17.99
N GLY A 77 7.73 3.76 -17.75
CA GLY A 77 8.79 4.66 -17.30
C GLY A 77 9.44 4.19 -16.00
N PHE A 78 8.63 3.76 -15.03
CA PHE A 78 9.14 3.17 -13.78
C PHE A 78 10.00 1.92 -14.03
N VAL A 79 9.51 0.97 -14.83
CA VAL A 79 10.24 -0.27 -15.15
C VAL A 79 11.52 0.02 -15.92
N LEU A 80 11.51 0.97 -16.86
CA LEU A 80 12.71 1.34 -17.61
C LEU A 80 13.76 2.06 -16.74
N LEU A 81 13.31 2.98 -15.87
CA LEU A 81 14.20 3.71 -14.97
C LEU A 81 14.85 2.77 -13.94
N LEU A 82 14.06 1.88 -13.33
CA LEU A 82 14.60 0.93 -12.36
C LEU A 82 15.31 -0.25 -13.00
N GLY A 83 14.80 -0.77 -14.11
CA GLY A 83 15.40 -1.91 -14.80
C GLY A 83 16.81 -1.57 -15.27
N SER A 84 17.00 -0.39 -15.87
CA SER A 84 18.32 0.07 -16.30
C SER A 84 19.26 0.34 -15.10
N MET A 85 18.74 0.99 -14.05
CA MET A 85 19.50 1.23 -12.81
C MET A 85 19.95 -0.08 -12.15
N LEU A 86 19.04 -1.02 -11.91
CA LEU A 86 19.33 -2.27 -11.22
C LEU A 86 20.28 -3.14 -12.04
N ALA A 87 20.11 -3.19 -13.37
CA ALA A 87 21.04 -3.89 -14.25
C ALA A 87 22.45 -3.29 -14.16
N GLY A 88 22.59 -1.96 -14.26
CA GLY A 88 23.87 -1.27 -14.10
C GLY A 88 24.50 -1.54 -12.74
N GLN A 89 23.73 -1.39 -11.66
CA GLN A 89 24.21 -1.60 -10.30
C GLN A 89 24.62 -3.04 -10.01
N ILE A 90 23.90 -4.03 -10.52
CA ILE A 90 24.29 -5.44 -10.36
C ILE A 90 25.60 -5.71 -11.09
N VAL A 91 25.78 -5.16 -12.30
CA VAL A 91 27.03 -5.29 -13.06
C VAL A 91 28.18 -4.60 -12.33
N ASP A 92 28.01 -3.34 -11.94
CA ASP A 92 29.02 -2.57 -11.20
C ASP A 92 29.37 -3.25 -9.86
N MET A 93 28.37 -3.72 -9.11
CA MET A 93 28.59 -4.45 -7.85
C MET A 93 29.35 -5.75 -8.06
N VAL A 94 29.09 -6.49 -9.15
CA VAL A 94 29.80 -7.75 -9.46
C VAL A 94 31.23 -7.48 -9.91
N GLU A 95 31.44 -6.49 -10.77
CA GLU A 95 32.76 -6.11 -11.28
C GLU A 95 33.64 -5.46 -10.20
N GLU A 96 33.05 -4.64 -9.33
CA GLU A 96 33.75 -3.92 -8.26
C GLU A 96 33.70 -4.62 -6.91
N PHE A 97 33.00 -5.76 -6.80
CA PHE A 97 32.92 -6.58 -5.58
C PHE A 97 34.29 -6.79 -4.91
N PRO A 98 35.37 -7.12 -5.65
CA PRO A 98 36.68 -7.30 -5.04
C PRO A 98 37.24 -6.03 -4.40
N LYS A 99 37.00 -4.86 -5.02
CA LYS A 99 37.44 -3.56 -4.51
C LYS A 99 36.65 -3.11 -3.27
N TYR A 100 35.36 -3.42 -3.22
CA TYR A 100 34.55 -3.16 -2.03
C TYR A 100 34.99 -4.00 -0.84
N LEU A 101 35.24 -5.30 -1.06
CA LEU A 101 35.83 -6.16 -0.04
C LEU A 101 37.18 -5.63 0.44
N ASP A 102 38.05 -5.20 -0.47
CA ASP A 102 39.35 -4.60 -0.13
C ASP A 102 39.20 -3.35 0.75
N SER A 103 38.24 -2.49 0.42
CA SER A 103 37.99 -1.24 1.16
C SER A 103 37.45 -1.51 2.56
N VAL A 104 36.55 -2.49 2.70
CA VAL A 104 35.99 -2.90 4.00
C VAL A 104 37.07 -3.58 4.86
N ILE A 105 37.85 -4.51 4.30
CA ILE A 105 38.95 -5.18 5.00
C ILE A 105 39.98 -4.14 5.47
N ASN A 106 40.37 -3.20 4.61
CA ASN A 106 41.29 -2.13 4.97
C ASN A 106 40.73 -1.21 6.07
N TRP A 107 39.45 -0.83 5.99
CA TRP A 107 38.82 -0.01 7.03
C TRP A 107 38.75 -0.74 8.37
N VAL A 108 38.39 -2.04 8.38
CA VAL A 108 38.36 -2.86 9.59
C VAL A 108 39.76 -3.01 10.17
N ASN A 109 40.75 -3.35 9.35
CA ASN A 109 42.14 -3.51 9.79
C ASN A 109 42.71 -2.20 10.37
N GLN A 110 42.38 -1.05 9.77
CA GLN A 110 42.79 0.27 10.28
C GLN A 110 42.04 0.68 11.55
N THR A 111 40.75 0.38 11.65
CA THR A 111 39.90 0.82 12.78
C THR A 111 40.07 -0.06 14.01
N PHE A 112 40.24 -1.37 13.82
CA PHE A 112 40.28 -2.37 14.90
C PHE A 112 41.66 -3.00 15.09
N HIS A 113 42.68 -2.57 14.35
CA HIS A 113 44.05 -3.10 14.41
C HIS A 113 44.12 -4.63 14.21
N THR A 114 43.29 -5.15 13.32
CA THR A 114 43.26 -6.56 12.92
C THR A 114 44.07 -6.79 11.63
N GLU A 115 44.46 -8.05 11.40
CA GLU A 115 45.05 -8.49 10.12
C GLU A 115 44.15 -9.52 9.43
N LEU A 116 43.01 -9.06 8.92
CA LEU A 116 42.19 -9.90 8.04
C LEU A 116 42.86 -10.02 6.68
N SER A 117 43.14 -11.26 6.25
CA SER A 117 43.77 -11.56 4.96
C SER A 117 42.73 -11.88 3.87
N ARG A 118 43.03 -11.44 2.65
CA ARG A 118 42.22 -11.54 1.42
C ARG A 118 41.88 -12.98 0.99
N VAL A 119 42.70 -13.96 1.39
CA VAL A 119 42.73 -15.31 0.79
C VAL A 119 41.66 -16.26 1.37
N GLU A 120 41.24 -16.11 2.63
CA GLU A 120 40.22 -17.00 3.22
C GLU A 120 38.78 -16.65 2.81
N VAL A 121 38.51 -15.39 2.47
CA VAL A 121 37.14 -14.91 2.15
C VAL A 121 36.85 -14.98 0.65
N GLN A 122 37.86 -14.74 -0.19
CA GLN A 122 37.69 -14.66 -1.65
C GLN A 122 37.51 -16.04 -2.31
N ASP A 123 38.21 -17.07 -1.81
CA ASP A 123 38.16 -18.42 -2.40
C ASP A 123 36.84 -19.16 -2.09
N SER A 124 36.24 -18.90 -0.92
CA SER A 124 34.93 -19.47 -0.53
C SER A 124 33.72 -18.80 -1.20
N LEU A 125 33.84 -17.53 -1.62
CA LEU A 125 32.73 -16.77 -2.20
C LEU A 125 32.69 -16.80 -3.74
N LEU A 126 33.83 -16.79 -4.43
CA LEU A 126 33.87 -16.82 -5.90
C LEU A 126 33.59 -18.22 -6.48
N HIS A 127 33.87 -19.29 -5.73
CA HIS A 127 33.51 -20.67 -6.08
C HIS A 127 32.13 -21.09 -5.56
N SER A 128 31.35 -20.15 -5.01
CA SER A 128 30.07 -20.50 -4.42
C SER A 128 29.05 -20.87 -5.51
N ASP A 129 28.49 -22.08 -5.39
CA ASP A 129 27.51 -22.67 -6.32
C ASP A 129 26.34 -21.75 -6.65
N TRP A 130 25.98 -20.80 -5.77
CA TRP A 130 24.86 -19.89 -5.99
C TRP A 130 25.13 -18.88 -7.11
N LEU A 131 26.37 -18.37 -7.23
CA LEU A 131 26.71 -17.35 -8.22
C LEU A 131 26.80 -17.99 -9.62
N GLN A 132 27.43 -19.16 -9.74
CA GLN A 132 27.42 -19.94 -10.98
C GLN A 132 26.01 -20.41 -11.38
N LYS A 133 25.18 -20.89 -10.44
CA LYS A 133 23.78 -21.24 -10.73
C LYS A 133 22.97 -20.01 -11.14
N TYR A 134 23.21 -18.83 -10.57
CA TYR A 134 22.46 -17.63 -10.95
C TYR A 134 22.84 -17.13 -12.35
N VAL A 135 24.12 -17.18 -12.71
CA VAL A 135 24.61 -16.88 -14.07
C VAL A 135 24.12 -17.92 -15.08
N GLN A 136 24.19 -19.22 -14.76
CA GLN A 136 23.69 -20.29 -15.64
C GLN A 136 22.17 -20.26 -15.80
N ASN A 137 21.40 -20.00 -14.72
CA ASN A 137 19.94 -19.86 -14.79
C ASN A 137 19.50 -18.60 -15.54
N SER A 138 20.30 -17.53 -15.50
CA SER A 138 20.03 -16.31 -16.27
C SER A 138 20.32 -16.50 -17.77
N ALA A 139 21.26 -17.38 -18.13
CA ALA A 139 21.66 -17.64 -19.52
C ALA A 139 20.80 -18.70 -20.25
N THR A 140 20.16 -19.63 -19.53
CA THR A 140 19.49 -20.80 -20.12
C THR A 140 17.96 -20.68 -20.27
N GLY A 141 17.36 -19.57 -19.86
CA GLY A 141 15.89 -19.40 -19.82
C GLY A 141 15.20 -18.82 -21.06
N VAL A 142 15.85 -18.71 -22.23
CA VAL A 142 15.31 -17.90 -23.35
C VAL A 142 13.97 -18.43 -23.91
N LEU A 143 13.72 -19.74 -23.84
CA LEU A 143 12.49 -20.34 -24.36
C LEU A 143 11.33 -20.40 -23.33
N ASP A 144 11.61 -20.63 -22.03
CA ASP A 144 10.59 -20.64 -20.96
C ASP A 144 10.18 -19.22 -20.48
N VAL A 145 11.07 -18.24 -20.63
CA VAL A 145 10.74 -16.82 -20.42
C VAL A 145 9.70 -16.36 -21.45
N SER A 146 9.72 -16.89 -22.67
CA SER A 146 8.82 -16.45 -23.74
C SER A 146 7.35 -16.78 -23.44
N THR A 147 7.03 -18.01 -22.99
CA THR A 147 5.64 -18.41 -22.67
C THR A 147 5.12 -17.71 -21.41
N THR A 148 5.97 -17.53 -20.40
CA THR A 148 5.63 -16.83 -19.16
C THR A 148 5.40 -15.34 -19.40
N VAL A 149 6.25 -14.69 -20.19
CA VAL A 149 6.12 -13.27 -20.56
C VAL A 149 4.88 -13.04 -21.43
N LEU A 150 4.65 -13.89 -22.44
CA LEU A 150 3.45 -13.80 -23.28
C LEU A 150 2.16 -14.02 -22.46
N GLY A 151 2.14 -15.01 -21.58
CA GLY A 151 1.01 -15.25 -20.67
C GLY A 151 0.77 -14.08 -19.70
N GLY A 152 1.85 -13.52 -19.16
CA GLY A 152 1.80 -12.32 -18.31
C GLY A 152 1.28 -11.09 -19.06
N LEU A 153 1.76 -10.86 -20.28
CA LEU A 153 1.31 -9.77 -21.14
C LEU A 153 -0.17 -9.90 -21.49
N PHE A 154 -0.62 -11.10 -21.86
CA PHE A 154 -2.03 -11.36 -22.14
C PHE A 154 -2.90 -11.13 -20.90
N ARG A 155 -2.44 -11.55 -19.72
CA ARG A 155 -3.12 -11.30 -18.44
C ARG A 155 -3.21 -9.80 -18.13
N LEU A 156 -2.12 -9.06 -18.31
CA LEU A 156 -2.10 -7.61 -18.12
C LEU A 156 -3.03 -6.91 -19.10
N LEU A 157 -2.97 -7.27 -20.39
CA LEU A 157 -3.85 -6.73 -21.42
C LEU A 157 -5.32 -6.99 -21.09
N MET A 158 -5.65 -8.20 -20.65
CA MET A 158 -6.99 -8.57 -20.21
C MET A 158 -7.47 -7.68 -19.04
N ILE A 159 -6.66 -7.53 -18.00
CA ILE A 159 -6.98 -6.68 -16.84
C ILE A 159 -7.19 -5.23 -17.29
N PHE A 160 -6.28 -4.69 -18.11
CA PHE A 160 -6.39 -3.33 -18.64
C PHE A 160 -7.65 -3.15 -19.49
N LEU A 161 -7.96 -4.11 -20.37
CA LEU A 161 -9.12 -4.05 -21.25
C LEU A 161 -10.44 -4.07 -20.46
N PHE A 162 -10.60 -5.03 -19.53
CA PHE A 162 -11.79 -5.08 -18.68
C PHE A 162 -11.92 -3.81 -17.82
N SER A 163 -10.82 -3.32 -17.26
CA SER A 163 -10.81 -2.12 -16.44
C SER A 163 -11.17 -0.89 -17.27
N PHE A 164 -10.69 -0.80 -18.51
CA PHE A 164 -11.07 0.21 -19.48
C PHE A 164 -12.56 0.19 -19.77
N TYR A 165 -13.14 -0.97 -20.09
CA TYR A 165 -14.58 -1.08 -20.32
C TYR A 165 -15.39 -0.70 -19.08
N PHE A 166 -15.00 -1.17 -17.89
CA PHE A 166 -15.68 -0.82 -16.65
C PHE A 166 -15.66 0.68 -16.34
N ALA A 167 -14.54 1.37 -16.59
CA ALA A 167 -14.45 2.81 -16.36
C ALA A 167 -15.16 3.63 -17.46
N ALA A 168 -14.98 3.27 -18.73
CA ALA A 168 -15.59 3.94 -19.87
C ALA A 168 -17.12 3.81 -19.88
N ASP A 169 -17.64 2.60 -19.68
CA ASP A 169 -19.07 2.30 -19.65
C ASP A 169 -19.66 2.24 -18.22
N GLY A 170 -18.93 2.75 -17.22
CA GLY A 170 -19.34 2.75 -15.81
C GLY A 170 -20.81 3.13 -15.56
N PRO A 171 -21.37 4.21 -16.15
CA PRO A 171 -22.77 4.57 -15.97
C PRO A 171 -23.75 3.56 -16.57
N ARG A 172 -23.40 2.92 -17.69
CA ARG A 172 -24.22 1.86 -18.30
C ARG A 172 -24.19 0.59 -17.45
N LEU A 173 -23.01 0.21 -16.95
CA LEU A 173 -22.85 -0.92 -16.04
C LEU A 173 -23.67 -0.72 -14.75
N ARG A 174 -23.60 0.45 -14.12
CA ARG A 174 -24.41 0.79 -12.94
C ARG A 174 -25.91 0.67 -13.22
N ARG A 175 -26.38 1.19 -14.37
CA ARG A 175 -27.79 1.10 -14.77
C ARG A 175 -28.23 -0.35 -14.99
N ALA A 176 -27.41 -1.17 -15.66
CA ALA A 176 -27.71 -2.59 -15.90
C ALA A 176 -27.77 -3.39 -14.59
N LEU A 177 -26.87 -3.12 -13.64
CA LEU A 177 -26.90 -3.74 -12.32
C LEU A 177 -28.13 -3.30 -11.51
N CYS A 178 -28.54 -2.03 -11.62
CA CYS A 178 -29.72 -1.54 -10.92
C CYS A 178 -31.04 -2.00 -11.56
N SER A 179 -31.08 -2.27 -12.86
CA SER A 179 -32.32 -2.64 -13.57
C SER A 179 -32.91 -3.98 -13.15
N VAL A 180 -32.10 -4.86 -12.54
CA VAL A 180 -32.56 -6.16 -12.01
C VAL A 180 -33.03 -6.08 -10.55
N LEU A 181 -32.92 -4.91 -9.91
CA LEU A 181 -33.23 -4.72 -8.49
C LEU A 181 -34.55 -3.94 -8.30
N PRO A 182 -35.32 -4.24 -7.24
CA PRO A 182 -36.45 -3.42 -6.84
C PRO A 182 -36.04 -1.96 -6.55
N PRO A 183 -36.89 -0.95 -6.84
CA PRO A 183 -36.54 0.48 -6.69
C PRO A 183 -35.96 0.85 -5.32
N ALA A 184 -36.48 0.28 -4.24
CA ALA A 184 -36.00 0.52 -2.88
C ALA A 184 -34.51 0.14 -2.68
N ARG A 185 -34.02 -0.90 -3.36
CA ARG A 185 -32.63 -1.37 -3.27
C ARG A 185 -31.67 -0.67 -4.24
N GLN A 186 -32.20 -0.04 -5.29
CA GLN A 186 -31.37 0.65 -6.29
C GLN A 186 -30.57 1.80 -5.66
N ALA A 187 -31.20 2.60 -4.79
CA ALA A 187 -30.55 3.69 -4.08
C ALA A 187 -29.42 3.20 -3.15
N GLU A 188 -29.63 2.08 -2.46
CA GLU A 188 -28.61 1.48 -1.58
C GLU A 188 -27.37 1.03 -2.37
N VAL A 189 -27.59 0.36 -3.51
CA VAL A 189 -26.49 -0.11 -4.37
C VAL A 189 -25.72 1.03 -5.02
N LEU A 190 -26.41 2.08 -5.47
CA LEU A 190 -25.75 3.27 -6.01
C LEU A 190 -24.92 3.99 -4.94
N ARG A 191 -25.46 4.13 -3.72
CA ARG A 191 -24.70 4.70 -2.59
C ARG A 191 -23.47 3.85 -2.25
N ALA A 192 -23.62 2.52 -2.22
CA ALA A 192 -22.49 1.61 -1.99
C ALA A 192 -21.42 1.74 -3.08
N TRP A 193 -21.84 1.90 -4.34
CA TRP A 193 -20.92 2.12 -5.46
C TRP A 193 -20.14 3.42 -5.31
N GLU A 194 -20.81 4.53 -5.00
CA GLU A 194 -20.17 5.84 -4.80
C GLU A 194 -19.15 5.78 -3.67
N ILE A 195 -19.52 5.18 -2.54
CA ILE A 195 -18.59 4.93 -1.44
C ILE A 195 -17.41 4.10 -1.92
N ALA A 196 -17.62 3.06 -2.72
CA ALA A 196 -16.54 2.21 -3.20
C ALA A 196 -15.56 2.99 -4.09
N VAL A 197 -16.07 3.85 -4.97
CA VAL A 197 -15.26 4.75 -5.81
C VAL A 197 -14.48 5.75 -4.95
N ASP A 198 -15.14 6.42 -4.01
CA ASP A 198 -14.52 7.46 -3.18
C ASP A 198 -13.44 6.88 -2.26
N LYS A 199 -13.70 5.72 -1.65
CA LYS A 199 -12.74 5.03 -0.78
C LYS A 199 -11.54 4.50 -1.55
N THR A 200 -11.78 3.82 -2.68
CA THR A 200 -10.70 3.24 -3.50
C THR A 200 -9.88 4.32 -4.16
N GLY A 201 -10.52 5.24 -4.88
CA GLY A 201 -9.84 6.31 -5.58
C GLY A 201 -9.21 7.34 -4.65
N GLY A 202 -9.86 7.66 -3.53
CA GLY A 202 -9.30 8.49 -2.47
C GLY A 202 -8.03 7.86 -1.88
N TYR A 203 -8.04 6.57 -1.55
CA TYR A 203 -6.86 5.86 -1.04
C TYR A 203 -5.69 5.89 -2.04
N ILE A 204 -5.95 5.54 -3.30
CA ILE A 204 -4.91 5.52 -4.35
C ILE A 204 -4.36 6.93 -4.60
N TYR A 205 -5.22 7.96 -4.61
CA TYR A 205 -4.79 9.34 -4.73
C TYR A 205 -3.92 9.79 -3.54
N SER A 206 -4.34 9.51 -2.30
CA SER A 206 -3.56 9.83 -1.10
C SER A 206 -2.19 9.16 -1.14
N ARG A 207 -2.12 7.86 -1.48
CA ARG A 207 -0.85 7.12 -1.59
C ARG A 207 0.03 7.63 -2.73
N GLY A 208 -0.55 7.94 -3.89
CA GLY A 208 0.18 8.51 -5.02
C GLY A 208 0.78 9.89 -4.70
N LEU A 209 0.02 10.75 -4.01
CA LEU A 209 0.52 12.06 -3.58
C LEU A 209 1.60 11.94 -2.50
N MET A 210 1.44 11.04 -1.53
CA MET A 210 2.51 10.73 -0.57
C MET A 210 3.76 10.17 -1.26
N ALA A 211 3.59 9.32 -2.28
CA ALA A 211 4.69 8.72 -3.02
C ALA A 211 5.48 9.79 -3.77
N LEU A 212 4.79 10.77 -4.33
CA LEU A 212 5.40 11.93 -4.97
C LEU A 212 6.17 12.79 -3.95
N ILE A 213 5.56 13.12 -2.80
CA ILE A 213 6.22 13.93 -1.76
C ILE A 213 7.46 13.21 -1.22
N SER A 214 7.32 11.92 -0.90
CA SER A 214 8.42 11.06 -0.44
C SER A 214 9.52 10.96 -1.48
N GLY A 215 9.17 10.70 -2.73
CA GLY A 215 10.14 10.62 -3.83
C GLY A 215 10.89 11.94 -4.01
N VAL A 216 10.21 13.08 -4.05
CA VAL A 216 10.86 14.40 -4.16
C VAL A 216 11.78 14.68 -2.96
N ALA A 217 11.33 14.38 -1.75
CA ALA A 217 12.13 14.58 -0.54
C ALA A 217 13.42 13.74 -0.56
N HIS A 218 13.32 12.46 -0.93
CA HIS A 218 14.48 11.57 -1.06
C HIS A 218 15.36 11.94 -2.27
N TYR A 219 14.78 12.42 -3.37
CA TYR A 219 15.55 12.90 -4.52
C TYR A 219 16.48 14.06 -4.14
N ILE A 220 15.95 15.06 -3.42
CA ILE A 220 16.73 16.21 -2.97
C ILE A 220 17.90 15.75 -2.09
N LEU A 221 17.66 14.84 -1.15
CA LEU A 221 18.71 14.27 -0.31
C LEU A 221 19.78 13.55 -1.14
N LEU A 222 19.37 12.62 -2.00
CA LEU A 222 20.29 11.78 -2.76
C LEU A 222 21.14 12.60 -3.74
N VAL A 223 20.56 13.63 -4.36
CA VAL A 223 21.31 14.58 -5.19
C VAL A 223 22.28 15.41 -4.34
N ALA A 224 21.85 15.90 -3.17
CA ALA A 224 22.73 16.67 -2.28
C ALA A 224 23.94 15.86 -1.79
N LEU A 225 23.76 14.54 -1.60
CA LEU A 225 24.83 13.62 -1.23
C LEU A 225 25.65 13.13 -2.45
N GLY A 226 25.25 13.45 -3.68
CA GLY A 226 25.91 12.97 -4.89
C GLY A 226 25.77 11.46 -5.12
N VAL A 227 24.70 10.84 -4.62
CA VAL A 227 24.44 9.40 -4.79
C VAL A 227 24.04 9.13 -6.25
N PRO A 228 24.68 8.15 -6.93
CA PRO A 228 24.35 7.84 -8.30
C PRO A 228 22.91 7.31 -8.42
N TYR A 229 22.29 7.49 -9.59
CA TYR A 229 20.92 7.06 -9.85
C TYR A 229 19.85 7.66 -8.92
N ALA A 230 20.12 8.82 -8.32
CA ALA A 230 19.19 9.53 -7.43
C ALA A 230 17.73 9.61 -7.94
N PRO A 231 17.44 9.92 -9.23
CA PRO A 231 16.06 9.93 -9.73
C PRO A 231 15.37 8.56 -9.63
N ALA A 232 16.07 7.48 -10.00
CA ALA A 232 15.52 6.14 -10.00
C ALA A 232 15.29 5.64 -8.55
N LEU A 233 16.28 5.86 -7.67
CA LEU A 233 16.18 5.57 -6.24
C LEU A 233 15.05 6.35 -5.56
N ALA A 234 14.88 7.63 -5.88
CA ALA A 234 13.82 8.45 -5.34
C ALA A 234 12.43 7.93 -5.73
N VAL A 235 12.24 7.57 -7.01
CA VAL A 235 10.98 6.99 -7.48
C VAL A 235 10.73 5.63 -6.82
N TRP A 236 11.76 4.79 -6.67
CA TRP A 236 11.68 3.54 -5.90
C TRP A 236 11.21 3.81 -4.47
N VAL A 237 11.88 4.72 -3.76
CA VAL A 237 11.55 5.01 -2.36
C VAL A 237 10.12 5.51 -2.23
N GLY A 238 9.73 6.46 -3.08
CA GLY A 238 8.39 7.02 -3.11
C GLY A 238 7.32 5.95 -3.30
N LEU A 239 7.47 5.07 -4.28
CA LEU A 239 6.46 4.03 -4.56
C LEU A 239 6.45 2.92 -3.51
N VAL A 240 7.60 2.36 -3.18
CA VAL A 240 7.71 1.20 -2.28
C VAL A 240 7.29 1.57 -0.86
N SER A 241 7.66 2.77 -0.37
CA SER A 241 7.26 3.23 0.96
C SER A 241 5.74 3.34 1.10
N GLN A 242 5.04 3.76 0.03
CA GLN A 242 3.61 4.01 0.09
C GLN A 242 2.74 2.80 -0.22
N PHE A 243 3.23 1.87 -1.03
CA PHE A 243 2.40 0.74 -1.45
C PHE A 243 2.69 -0.56 -0.69
N ILE A 244 3.75 -0.60 0.13
CA ILE A 244 4.02 -1.69 1.08
C ILE A 244 3.72 -1.21 2.50
N PRO A 245 2.64 -1.68 3.15
CA PRO A 245 2.28 -1.25 4.50
C PRO A 245 3.33 -1.66 5.55
N THR A 246 3.33 -0.93 6.68
CA THR A 246 4.11 -1.14 7.93
C THR A 246 5.63 -1.13 7.84
N ILE A 247 6.21 -1.81 6.86
CA ILE A 247 7.66 -1.98 6.68
C ILE A 247 8.16 -1.26 5.42
N GLY A 248 7.24 -0.82 4.55
CA GLY A 248 7.57 -0.26 3.23
C GLY A 248 8.65 0.80 3.26
N THR A 249 8.58 1.80 4.15
CA THR A 249 9.60 2.87 4.20
C THR A 249 10.99 2.35 4.50
N TYR A 250 11.12 1.38 5.42
CA TYR A 250 12.41 0.80 5.78
C TYR A 250 12.95 -0.08 4.64
N LEU A 251 12.09 -0.89 4.02
CA LEU A 251 12.45 -1.71 2.85
C LEU A 251 12.86 -0.81 1.67
N ALA A 252 12.11 0.26 1.45
CA ALA A 252 12.33 1.23 0.39
C ALA A 252 13.65 1.97 0.58
N GLY A 253 13.96 2.39 1.81
CA GLY A 253 15.19 3.09 2.17
C GLY A 253 16.45 2.23 2.18
N ALA A 254 16.31 0.89 2.27
CA ALA A 254 17.45 -0.03 2.28
C ALA A 254 18.28 0.04 1.00
N LEU A 255 17.63 0.11 -0.17
CA LEU A 255 18.33 0.14 -1.46
C LEU A 255 19.15 1.43 -1.64
N PRO A 256 18.60 2.65 -1.50
CA PRO A 256 19.40 3.88 -1.56
C PRO A 256 20.50 3.95 -0.50
N MET A 257 20.27 3.39 0.69
CA MET A 257 21.29 3.33 1.74
C MET A 257 22.47 2.46 1.33
N LEU A 258 22.21 1.31 0.70
CA LEU A 258 23.24 0.42 0.19
C LEU A 258 24.03 1.08 -0.95
N ILE A 259 23.37 1.78 -1.88
CA ILE A 259 24.04 2.53 -2.94
C ILE A 259 24.81 3.73 -2.38
N ALA A 260 24.30 4.42 -1.35
CA ALA A 260 25.03 5.52 -0.72
C ALA A 260 26.29 5.02 0.02
N PHE A 261 26.23 3.81 0.59
CA PHE A 261 27.36 3.18 1.28
C PHE A 261 28.56 2.95 0.34
N THR A 262 28.31 2.60 -0.93
CA THR A 262 29.39 2.38 -1.91
C THR A 262 30.14 3.66 -2.25
N VAL A 263 29.50 4.83 -2.13
CA VAL A 263 30.12 6.14 -2.34
C VAL A 263 30.89 6.59 -1.09
N ASN A 264 30.24 6.57 0.07
CA ASN A 264 30.85 6.92 1.35
C ASN A 264 30.06 6.27 2.50
N PRO A 265 30.69 5.53 3.42
CA PRO A 265 30.01 4.90 4.55
C PRO A 265 29.14 5.87 5.39
N TRP A 266 29.55 7.14 5.50
CA TRP A 266 28.78 8.14 6.25
C TRP A 266 27.50 8.57 5.52
N TYR A 267 27.45 8.50 4.19
CA TYR A 267 26.24 8.82 3.43
C TYR A 267 25.12 7.83 3.72
N ALA A 268 25.44 6.56 3.94
CA ALA A 268 24.46 5.57 4.37
C ALA A 268 23.81 5.96 5.70
N LEU A 269 24.58 6.48 6.66
CA LEU A 269 24.07 6.98 7.94
C LEU A 269 23.19 8.22 7.76
N TRP A 270 23.56 9.15 6.87
CA TRP A 270 22.72 10.31 6.54
C TRP A 270 21.39 9.89 5.89
N VAL A 271 21.43 8.93 4.96
CA VAL A 271 20.22 8.37 4.33
C VAL A 271 19.34 7.68 5.37
N LEU A 272 19.92 6.85 6.25
CA LEU A 272 19.19 6.21 7.34
C LEU A 272 18.52 7.23 8.27
N GLY A 273 19.29 8.22 8.72
CA GLY A 273 18.79 9.30 9.58
C GLY A 273 17.65 10.06 8.92
N PHE A 274 17.78 10.40 7.64
CA PHE A 274 16.72 11.04 6.88
C PHE A 274 15.47 10.17 6.74
N VAL A 275 15.62 8.89 6.39
CA VAL A 275 14.48 7.95 6.28
C VAL A 275 13.72 7.87 7.60
N VAL A 276 14.41 7.79 8.73
CA VAL A 276 13.79 7.76 10.07
C VAL A 276 13.05 9.07 10.38
N VAL A 277 13.68 10.22 10.15
CA VAL A 277 13.08 11.54 10.39
C VAL A 277 11.89 11.78 9.48
N TYR A 278 12.04 11.49 8.19
CA TYR A 278 10.99 11.58 7.19
C TYR A 278 9.81 10.68 7.55
N GLN A 279 10.06 9.45 8.03
CA GLN A 279 9.00 8.57 8.50
C GLN A 279 8.19 9.18 9.65
N GLN A 280 8.83 9.88 10.59
CA GLN A 280 8.10 10.59 11.65
C GLN A 280 7.27 11.74 11.08
N PHE A 281 7.87 12.54 10.19
CA PHE A 281 7.16 13.63 9.52
C PHE A 281 5.94 13.12 8.75
N GLU A 282 6.09 12.02 8.02
CA GLU A 282 5.01 11.39 7.27
C GLU A 282 3.89 10.95 8.22
N ASN A 283 4.22 10.21 9.28
CA ASN A 283 3.24 9.68 10.23
C ASN A 283 2.48 10.77 11.00
N TYR A 284 3.16 11.83 11.43
CA TYR A 284 2.55 12.85 12.29
C TYR A 284 1.97 14.04 11.52
N VAL A 285 2.47 14.35 10.32
CA VAL A 285 2.08 15.56 9.57
C VAL A 285 1.34 15.22 8.29
N LEU A 286 1.90 14.37 7.42
CA LEU A 286 1.34 14.10 6.11
C LEU A 286 0.14 13.14 6.19
N GLN A 287 0.30 12.03 6.91
CA GLN A 287 -0.68 10.96 6.97
C GLN A 287 -2.04 11.43 7.52
N PRO A 288 -2.12 12.20 8.62
CA PRO A 288 -3.40 12.69 9.13
C PRO A 288 -4.07 13.68 8.16
N LYS A 289 -3.29 14.48 7.43
CA LYS A 289 -3.83 15.49 6.50
C LYS A 289 -4.32 14.89 5.19
N LEU A 290 -3.66 13.85 4.70
CA LEU A 290 -3.91 13.26 3.38
C LEU A 290 -4.83 12.03 3.42
N THR A 291 -4.86 11.27 4.52
CA THR A 291 -5.58 9.98 4.59
C THR A 291 -6.82 10.00 5.50
N SER A 292 -6.97 11.01 6.39
CA SER A 292 -8.07 11.06 7.37
C SER A 292 -9.48 10.99 6.78
N LYS A 293 -9.68 11.41 5.53
CA LYS A 293 -10.99 11.36 4.86
C LYS A 293 -11.21 10.09 4.05
N THR A 294 -10.15 9.35 3.73
CA THR A 294 -10.19 8.27 2.73
C THR A 294 -10.34 6.89 3.36
N VAL A 295 -9.61 6.53 4.43
CA VAL A 295 -9.73 5.19 5.04
C VAL A 295 -9.53 5.26 6.56
N ASP A 296 -10.60 4.99 7.32
CA ASP A 296 -10.56 4.83 8.79
C ASP A 296 -10.72 3.34 9.13
N ILE A 297 -9.62 2.60 9.03
CA ILE A 297 -9.54 1.17 9.33
C ILE A 297 -8.52 0.96 10.44
N HIS A 298 -8.88 0.11 11.41
CA HIS A 298 -7.99 -0.28 12.48
C HIS A 298 -6.69 -0.91 11.92
N PRO A 299 -5.49 -0.54 12.39
CA PRO A 299 -4.22 -1.01 11.81
C PRO A 299 -4.09 -2.53 11.68
N ALA A 300 -4.59 -3.29 12.66
CA ALA A 300 -4.59 -4.75 12.62
C ALA A 300 -5.45 -5.32 11.47
N VAL A 301 -6.60 -4.69 11.19
CA VAL A 301 -7.48 -5.08 10.08
C VAL A 301 -6.83 -4.74 8.75
N ALA A 302 -6.20 -3.56 8.63
CA ALA A 302 -5.45 -3.17 7.44
C ALA A 302 -4.29 -4.14 7.17
N PHE A 303 -3.48 -4.46 8.18
CA PHE A 303 -2.38 -5.41 8.04
C PHE A 303 -2.88 -6.82 7.67
N GLY A 304 -3.86 -7.35 8.40
CA GLY A 304 -4.47 -8.65 8.11
C GLY A 304 -5.07 -8.72 6.71
N SER A 305 -5.69 -7.64 6.24
CA SER A 305 -6.24 -7.56 4.88
C SER A 305 -5.16 -7.67 3.81
N VAL A 306 -4.00 -7.04 4.03
CA VAL A 306 -2.89 -7.04 3.08
C VAL A 306 -2.25 -8.41 3.01
N VAL A 307 -2.06 -9.08 4.15
CA VAL A 307 -1.60 -10.47 4.21
C VAL A 307 -2.58 -11.40 3.48
N ALA A 308 -3.89 -11.28 3.75
CA ALA A 308 -4.90 -12.08 3.07
C ALA A 308 -4.94 -11.79 1.56
N GLY A 309 -4.92 -10.52 1.15
CA GLY A 309 -4.87 -10.11 -0.24
C GLY A 309 -3.63 -10.65 -0.97
N THR A 310 -2.47 -10.61 -0.30
CA THR A 310 -1.22 -11.17 -0.82
C THR A 310 -1.33 -12.67 -1.04
N ALA A 311 -1.90 -13.40 -0.08
CA ALA A 311 -2.11 -14.85 -0.20
C ALA A 311 -3.09 -15.22 -1.35
N LEU A 312 -4.09 -14.38 -1.61
CA LEU A 312 -5.11 -14.66 -2.63
C LEU A 312 -4.70 -14.26 -4.05
N MET A 313 -4.06 -13.09 -4.21
CA MET A 313 -3.81 -12.49 -5.53
C MET A 313 -2.38 -11.95 -5.68
N GLY A 314 -1.47 -12.28 -4.75
CA GLY A 314 -0.09 -11.78 -4.76
C GLY A 314 0.00 -10.27 -4.55
N ALA A 315 1.01 -9.64 -5.15
CA ALA A 315 1.27 -8.20 -5.01
C ALA A 315 0.05 -7.32 -5.36
N VAL A 316 -0.75 -7.75 -6.34
CA VAL A 316 -1.96 -7.02 -6.74
C VAL A 316 -3.03 -7.06 -5.64
N GLY A 317 -3.18 -8.19 -4.96
CA GLY A 317 -4.10 -8.30 -3.83
C GLY A 317 -3.65 -7.49 -2.62
N ALA A 318 -2.34 -7.40 -2.38
CA ALA A 318 -1.78 -6.54 -1.34
C ALA A 318 -2.15 -5.06 -1.54
N LEU A 319 -2.03 -4.57 -2.78
CA LEU A 319 -2.37 -3.19 -3.17
C LEU A 319 -3.85 -2.85 -2.97
N ILE A 320 -4.72 -3.79 -3.33
CA ILE A 320 -6.16 -3.59 -3.38
C ILE A 320 -6.83 -3.93 -2.03
N ALA A 321 -6.16 -4.67 -1.15
CA ALA A 321 -6.71 -5.16 0.10
C ALA A 321 -7.33 -4.06 0.98
N ILE A 322 -6.62 -2.95 1.19
CA ILE A 322 -7.08 -1.87 2.08
C ILE A 322 -8.33 -1.19 1.51
N PRO A 323 -8.36 -0.76 0.23
CA PRO A 323 -9.59 -0.34 -0.42
C PRO A 323 -10.71 -1.36 -0.33
N ALA A 324 -10.45 -2.63 -0.64
CA ALA A 324 -11.47 -3.68 -0.63
C ALA A 324 -12.10 -3.88 0.75
N VAL A 325 -11.30 -3.80 1.82
CA VAL A 325 -11.82 -3.87 3.18
C VAL A 325 -12.54 -2.57 3.56
N ALA A 326 -12.06 -1.41 3.12
CA ALA A 326 -12.76 -0.14 3.34
C ALA A 326 -14.16 -0.14 2.72
N THR A 327 -14.27 -0.63 1.48
CA THR A 327 -15.54 -0.72 0.76
C THR A 327 -16.46 -1.76 1.42
N LEU A 328 -15.93 -2.92 1.79
CA LEU A 328 -16.67 -3.96 2.50
C LEU A 328 -17.19 -3.46 3.86
N GLN A 329 -16.34 -2.80 4.65
CA GLN A 329 -16.72 -2.24 5.95
C GLN A 329 -17.81 -1.18 5.81
N ALA A 330 -17.72 -0.32 4.79
CA ALA A 330 -18.75 0.68 4.54
C ALA A 330 -20.07 0.06 4.05
N PHE A 331 -20.00 -1.01 3.26
CA PHE A 331 -21.17 -1.79 2.86
C PHE A 331 -21.83 -2.47 4.07
N LEU A 332 -21.05 -3.13 4.91
CA LEU A 332 -21.53 -3.76 6.14
C LEU A 332 -22.11 -2.71 7.10
N GLY A 333 -21.48 -1.55 7.25
CA GLY A 333 -22.00 -0.46 8.07
C GLY A 333 -23.33 0.13 7.57
N ALA A 334 -23.64 0.00 6.28
CA ALA A 334 -24.93 0.41 5.72
C ALA A 334 -26.06 -0.59 6.06
N TYR A 335 -25.74 -1.87 6.29
CA TYR A 335 -26.70 -2.92 6.64
C TYR A 335 -26.75 -3.24 8.15
N VAL A 336 -25.65 -3.02 8.87
CA VAL A 336 -25.52 -3.29 10.30
C VAL A 336 -25.84 -2.02 11.08
N LYS A 337 -26.96 -2.02 11.79
CA LYS A 337 -27.35 -0.95 12.72
C LYS A 337 -26.35 -0.94 13.87
N ARG A 338 -25.44 0.04 13.89
CA ARG A 338 -24.48 0.23 14.98
C ARG A 338 -25.25 0.81 16.16
N TYR A 339 -25.49 0.00 17.18
CA TYR A 339 -26.08 0.46 18.43
C TYR A 339 -24.98 1.10 19.28
N ASP A 340 -25.28 2.22 19.91
CA ASP A 340 -24.39 2.80 20.91
C ASP A 340 -24.15 1.76 22.00
N VAL A 341 -22.89 1.50 22.30
CA VAL A 341 -22.52 0.57 23.36
C VAL A 341 -22.93 1.24 24.67
N THR A 342 -23.80 0.59 25.44
CA THR A 342 -24.17 1.04 26.79
C THR A 342 -22.91 1.35 27.59
N ASP A 343 -22.89 2.49 28.28
CA ASP A 343 -21.78 2.95 29.12
C ASP A 343 -21.54 1.98 30.30
N ASP A 344 -20.91 0.84 30.01
CA ASP A 344 -20.53 -0.17 30.98
C ASP A 344 -19.10 0.12 31.46
N PRO A 345 -18.84 0.14 32.79
CA PRO A 345 -17.51 0.31 33.36
C PRO A 345 -16.46 -0.69 32.86
N ARG A 346 -16.85 -1.80 32.24
CA ARG A 346 -15.95 -2.80 31.62
C ARG A 346 -15.47 -2.38 30.23
N VAL A 347 -16.22 -1.52 29.54
CA VAL A 347 -15.88 -0.97 28.22
C VAL A 347 -14.87 0.18 28.36
N HIS A 348 -14.96 0.92 29.45
CA HIS A 348 -13.96 1.92 29.82
C HIS A 348 -12.94 1.29 30.76
N GLY A 349 -11.81 0.83 30.20
CA GLY A 349 -10.68 0.34 31.00
C GLY A 349 -10.46 1.24 32.22
N GLY A 350 -10.58 0.65 33.42
CA GLY A 350 -10.78 1.35 34.68
C GLY A 350 -9.66 2.33 35.04
N HIS A 351 -9.73 3.55 34.51
CA HIS A 351 -8.99 4.69 35.01
C HIS A 351 -9.91 5.90 35.03
N ARG A 352 -10.72 5.98 36.10
CA ARG A 352 -11.23 7.27 36.58
C ARG A 352 -10.02 8.12 36.97
N TRP A 353 -9.52 8.91 36.03
CA TRP A 353 -8.65 10.03 36.37
C TRP A 353 -9.50 11.00 37.16
N ARG A 354 -9.35 10.92 38.49
CA ARG A 354 -9.96 11.85 39.43
C ARG A 354 -9.42 13.22 39.05
N ARG A 355 -10.20 14.02 38.29
CA ARG A 355 -9.87 15.41 37.96
C ARG A 355 -9.65 16.13 39.29
N GLY A 356 -8.40 16.22 39.72
CA GLY A 356 -8.00 17.10 40.79
C GLY A 356 -8.42 18.50 40.37
N ARG A 357 -9.15 19.19 41.26
CA ARG A 357 -9.55 20.57 41.04
C ARG A 357 -8.31 21.37 40.56
N PRO A 358 -8.40 22.12 39.45
CA PRO A 358 -7.26 22.88 38.94
C PRO A 358 -6.70 23.78 40.05
N VAL A 359 -5.37 23.78 40.21
CA VAL A 359 -4.63 24.55 41.24
C VAL A 359 -5.06 26.02 41.29
N VAL A 360 -5.46 26.56 40.14
CA VAL A 360 -5.99 27.92 39.97
C VAL A 360 -7.21 28.19 40.87
N SER A 361 -8.03 27.18 41.16
CA SER A 361 -9.17 27.32 42.08
C SER A 361 -8.78 27.41 43.56
N ARG A 362 -7.64 26.81 43.96
CA ARG A 362 -7.11 26.91 45.33
C ARG A 362 -6.47 28.26 45.60
N ILE A 363 -5.81 28.84 44.58
CA ILE A 363 -5.22 30.18 44.69
C ILE A 363 -6.32 31.24 44.78
N ARG A 364 -7.41 31.10 44.02
CA ARG A 364 -8.52 32.06 44.04
C ARG A 364 -9.28 32.08 45.37
N SER A 365 -9.34 30.96 46.09
CA SER A 365 -9.92 30.92 47.45
C SER A 365 -8.97 31.48 48.51
N ALA A 366 -7.65 31.37 48.32
CA ALA A 366 -6.67 31.96 49.24
C ALA A 366 -6.62 33.50 49.11
N VAL A 367 -6.75 34.03 47.90
CA VAL A 367 -6.71 35.49 47.65
C VAL A 367 -8.01 36.19 48.10
N ARG A 368 -9.16 35.51 48.10
CA ARG A 368 -10.44 36.10 48.55
C ARG A 368 -10.70 36.00 50.06
N GLY A 369 -9.85 35.31 50.81
CA GLY A 369 -9.99 35.15 52.26
C GLY A 369 -9.17 36.15 53.10
N GLY A 370 -8.41 37.05 52.47
CA GLY A 370 -7.45 37.93 53.15
C GLY A 370 -7.93 39.35 53.49
N ASP A 371 -8.99 39.86 52.85
CA ASP A 371 -9.40 41.28 52.96
C ASP A 371 -10.57 41.50 53.93
N GLY A 372 -10.53 40.82 55.08
CA GLY A 372 -11.61 40.83 56.08
C GLY A 372 -11.10 41.11 57.50
N ALA A 373 -10.20 42.08 57.68
CA ALA A 373 -9.83 42.55 59.02
C ALA A 373 -9.45 44.04 59.00
N GLY A 374 -10.26 44.88 59.64
CA GLY A 374 -9.86 46.20 60.12
C GLY A 374 -10.54 47.39 59.47
N ARG A 375 -11.78 47.68 59.88
CA ARG A 375 -12.30 49.06 59.96
C ARG A 375 -13.51 49.10 60.89
N THR A 376 -13.23 49.35 62.17
CA THR A 376 -14.22 49.84 63.14
C THR A 376 -14.09 51.36 63.22
N ASP A 377 -15.25 51.98 63.21
CA ASP A 377 -15.52 53.41 63.12
C ASP A 377 -15.12 54.20 64.37
N ALA A 378 -14.62 55.41 64.13
CA ALA A 378 -14.62 56.58 65.01
C ALA A 378 -14.36 57.77 64.08
N ASP A 379 -15.02 58.92 64.12
CA ASP A 379 -16.11 59.49 64.89
C ASP A 379 -16.44 60.82 64.16
N GLY A 380 -17.63 61.39 64.35
CA GLY A 380 -17.90 62.73 63.83
C GLY A 380 -19.35 63.18 63.80
N SER A 381 -19.98 63.38 64.97
CA SER A 381 -20.90 64.51 65.16
C SER A 381 -21.20 64.76 66.64
N THR A 382 -20.79 65.95 67.10
CA THR A 382 -21.33 66.80 68.20
C THR A 382 -21.37 66.28 69.62
#